data_AF-A0A1Q4WH97-F1
#
_entry.id   AF-A0A1Q4WH97-F1
#
_cell.length_a   1.000
_cell.length_b   1.000
_cell.length_c   1.000
_cell.angle_alpha   90.00
_cell.angle_beta   90.00
_cell.angle_gamma   90.00
#
_symmetry.space_group_name_H-M   'P 1'
#
loop_
_entity.id
_entity.type
_entity.pdbx_description
1 polymer ?
#
loop_
_entity_poly.entity_id
_entity_poly.type
_entity_poly.pdbx_seq_one_letter_code
_entity_poly.pdbx_strand_id
1 'polypeptide(L)'
;MAFIDHNDVVIGSTDDGHTFVLLNRALPAAQRILTDHGFTSHQPSGPGRPLYLLPPAYAGEQAHTRTGEAMHFLFQHTWDVSDLSWTTRWSPSEPLPEPDVHFDVSGDRVTATARTDAARRILARHGFTASQDGYALPADAEETRQLGAVVQAEIALYMENLGGRIGLGFRTPADIPAAPARTSGHTTTPPAAPAPDRPRRTR
;
A
#
# COMPACT_ATOMS: atom_id res chain seq x y z
N MET A 1 -13.89 -1.92 3.68
CA MET A 1 -12.66 -1.11 3.80
C MET A 1 -11.99 -1.19 2.44
N ALA A 2 -10.98 -0.38 2.17
CA ALA A 2 -10.24 -0.39 0.91
C ALA A 2 -8.85 -1.01 1.09
N PHE A 3 -8.26 -1.52 0.00
CA PHE A 3 -6.93 -2.17 0.01
C PHE A 3 -5.83 -1.31 0.64
N ILE A 4 -6.02 0.01 0.61
CA ILE A 4 -5.11 0.99 1.16
C ILE A 4 -5.32 1.26 2.65
N ASP A 5 -6.22 0.55 3.34
CA ASP A 5 -6.58 0.79 4.75
C ASP A 5 -5.88 -0.19 5.73
N HIS A 6 -5.20 -1.24 5.24
CA HIS A 6 -4.74 -2.36 6.07
C HIS A 6 -3.41 -2.14 6.79
N ASN A 7 -2.45 -1.46 6.15
CA ASN A 7 -1.09 -1.29 6.68
C ASN A 7 -0.89 0.13 7.22
N ASP A 8 -0.02 0.31 8.21
CA ASP A 8 0.37 1.64 8.73
C ASP A 8 0.77 2.61 7.61
N VAL A 9 1.54 2.12 6.64
CA VAL A 9 2.03 2.87 5.47
C VAL A 9 1.66 2.11 4.21
N VAL A 10 1.05 2.82 3.25
CA VAL A 10 0.78 2.29 1.92
C VAL A 10 1.46 3.18 0.89
N ILE A 11 2.27 2.56 0.03
CA ILE A 11 2.85 3.19 -1.15
C ILE A 11 2.05 2.73 -2.36
N GLY A 12 1.67 3.65 -3.23
CA GLY A 12 0.94 3.28 -4.44
C GLY A 12 1.14 4.27 -5.56
N SER A 13 0.46 4.00 -6.66
CA SER A 13 0.50 4.85 -7.84
C SER A 13 -0.91 5.17 -8.32
N THR A 14 -1.10 6.39 -8.80
CA THR A 14 -2.31 6.79 -9.54
C THR A 14 -2.11 6.54 -11.03
N ASP A 15 -3.20 6.52 -11.80
CA ASP A 15 -3.13 6.28 -13.24
C ASP A 15 -2.45 7.41 -14.01
N ASP A 16 -2.51 8.64 -13.49
CA ASP A 16 -1.77 9.80 -14.00
C ASP A 16 -0.28 9.81 -13.61
N GLY A 17 0.20 8.78 -12.92
CA GLY A 17 1.62 8.53 -12.67
C GLY A 17 2.20 9.18 -11.41
N HIS A 18 1.36 9.69 -10.49
CA HIS A 18 1.89 10.09 -9.18
C HIS A 18 2.28 8.86 -8.38
N THR A 19 3.38 8.96 -7.63
CA THR A 19 3.63 8.05 -6.51
C THR A 19 3.03 8.67 -5.27
N PHE A 20 2.28 7.90 -4.48
CA PHE A 20 1.74 8.37 -3.22
C PHE A 20 2.24 7.52 -2.06
N VAL A 21 2.36 8.16 -0.90
CA VAL A 21 2.53 7.52 0.41
C VAL A 21 1.39 7.97 1.30
N LEU A 22 0.66 7.00 1.84
CA LEU A 22 -0.51 7.20 2.67
C LEU A 22 -0.29 6.61 4.05
N LEU A 23 -0.62 7.37 5.10
CA LEU A 23 -0.38 6.98 6.50
C LEU A 23 -1.70 6.67 7.21
N ASN A 24 -1.98 5.39 7.48
CA ASN A 24 -3.17 4.98 8.24
C ASN A 24 -2.98 5.13 9.75
N ARG A 25 -1.72 5.11 10.21
CA ARG A 25 -1.33 5.40 11.60
C ARG A 25 -0.53 6.69 11.67
N ALA A 26 -0.69 7.43 12.77
CA ALA A 26 0.12 8.61 13.01
C ALA A 26 1.59 8.21 13.25
N LEU A 27 2.49 8.69 12.39
CA LEU A 27 3.92 8.51 12.50
C LEU A 27 4.58 9.89 12.61
N PRO A 28 4.94 10.37 13.82
CA PRO A 28 5.39 11.74 14.03
C PRO A 28 6.58 12.17 13.17
N ALA A 29 7.48 11.25 12.84
CA ALA A 29 8.66 11.53 12.01
C ALA A 29 8.36 11.51 10.50
N ALA A 30 7.25 10.90 10.07
CA ALA A 30 6.99 10.61 8.67
C ALA A 30 6.87 11.86 7.80
N GLN A 31 6.28 12.94 8.31
CA GLN A 31 6.19 14.20 7.57
C GLN A 31 7.57 14.68 7.14
N ARG A 32 8.50 14.78 8.10
CA ARG A 32 9.85 15.25 7.84
C ARG A 32 10.59 14.31 6.89
N ILE A 33 10.55 13.01 7.15
CA ILE A 33 11.19 11.99 6.31
C ILE A 33 10.70 12.15 4.85
N LEU A 34 9.38 12.15 4.64
CA LEU A 34 8.82 12.21 3.30
C LEU A 34 9.13 13.53 2.59
N THR A 35 9.05 14.67 3.28
CA THR A 35 9.39 15.97 2.68
C THR A 35 10.87 16.11 2.35
N ASP A 36 11.76 15.58 3.20
CA ASP A 36 13.21 15.62 2.97
C ASP A 36 13.61 14.81 1.72
N HIS A 37 12.83 13.80 1.35
CA HIS A 37 13.01 13.01 0.11
C HIS A 37 12.19 13.49 -1.09
N GLY A 38 11.54 14.67 -0.98
CA GLY A 38 10.88 15.35 -2.09
C GLY A 38 9.40 15.04 -2.28
N PHE A 39 8.77 14.35 -1.33
CA PHE A 39 7.32 14.26 -1.32
C PHE A 39 6.69 15.56 -0.83
N THR A 40 5.53 15.89 -1.40
CA THR A 40 4.71 17.03 -0.98
C THR A 40 3.51 16.54 -0.21
N SER A 41 3.23 17.18 0.94
CA SER A 41 2.00 16.88 1.68
C SER A 41 0.79 17.31 0.85
N HIS A 42 -0.13 16.37 0.65
CA HIS A 42 -1.41 16.62 0.00
C HIS A 42 -2.51 16.32 1.01
N GLN A 43 -3.31 17.34 1.36
CA GLN A 43 -4.53 17.10 2.11
C GLN A 43 -5.70 17.13 1.12
N PRO A 44 -6.39 16.00 0.90
CA PRO A 44 -7.70 16.03 0.27
C PRO A 44 -8.61 16.93 1.12
N SER A 45 -9.50 17.69 0.49
CA SER A 45 -10.39 18.67 1.13
C SER A 45 -11.25 18.05 2.26
N GLY A 46 -10.73 18.00 3.49
CA GLY A 46 -11.40 17.44 4.67
C GLY A 46 -10.42 16.87 5.71
N PRO A 47 -10.91 16.46 6.90
CA PRO A 47 -10.10 15.73 7.88
C PRO A 47 -9.74 14.34 7.33
N GLY A 48 -8.62 14.27 6.61
CA GLY A 48 -8.10 13.06 5.99
C GLY A 48 -6.89 12.49 6.71
N ARG A 49 -6.59 11.23 6.42
CA ARG A 49 -5.27 10.63 6.71
C ARG A 49 -4.17 11.39 5.95
N PRO A 50 -2.96 11.52 6.53
CA PRO A 50 -1.84 12.13 5.82
C PRO A 50 -1.54 11.40 4.51
N LEU A 51 -1.43 12.17 3.44
CA LEU A 51 -1.12 11.72 2.09
C LEU A 51 0.03 12.58 1.56
N TYR A 52 1.02 11.92 0.96
CA TYR A 52 2.22 12.55 0.45
C TYR A 52 2.42 12.13 -1.00
N LEU A 53 2.76 13.08 -1.87
CA LEU A 53 2.81 12.86 -3.31
C LEU A 53 4.20 13.19 -3.86
N LEU A 54 4.68 12.31 -4.74
CA LEU A 54 5.76 12.58 -5.66
C LEU A 54 5.15 12.73 -7.08
N PRO A 55 5.42 13.83 -7.79
CA PRO A 55 4.78 14.08 -9.08
C PRO A 55 5.30 13.14 -10.19
N PRO A 56 4.55 12.96 -11.29
CA PRO A 56 4.87 12.00 -12.35
C PRO A 56 6.22 12.25 -13.04
N ALA A 57 6.72 13.49 -12.99
CA ALA A 57 8.03 13.87 -13.50
C ALA A 57 9.20 13.09 -12.85
N TYR A 58 8.98 12.48 -11.68
CA TYR A 58 9.98 11.66 -11.00
C TYR A 58 9.82 10.16 -11.24
N ALA A 59 8.81 9.68 -11.98
CA ALA A 59 8.58 8.24 -12.17
C ALA A 59 9.83 7.50 -12.70
N GLY A 60 9.97 6.22 -12.35
CA GLY A 60 11.14 5.41 -12.67
C GLY A 60 12.25 5.60 -11.64
N GLU A 61 13.49 5.84 -12.10
CA GLU A 61 14.70 5.87 -11.26
C GLU A 61 14.61 6.83 -10.07
N GLN A 62 14.10 8.04 -10.31
CA GLN A 62 14.04 9.05 -9.25
C GLN A 62 12.99 8.70 -8.21
N ALA A 63 11.83 8.19 -8.62
CA ALA A 63 10.79 7.71 -7.71
C ALA A 63 11.28 6.48 -6.95
N HIS A 64 11.97 5.55 -7.62
CA HIS A 64 12.62 4.40 -6.99
C HIS A 64 13.57 4.84 -5.87
N THR A 65 14.51 5.73 -6.20
CA THR A 65 15.54 6.20 -5.28
C THR A 65 14.93 6.97 -4.10
N ARG A 66 14.11 7.98 -4.37
CA ARG A 66 13.50 8.84 -3.33
C ARG A 66 12.59 8.06 -2.41
N THR A 67 11.77 7.17 -2.96
CA THR A 67 10.88 6.32 -2.18
C THR A 67 11.69 5.32 -1.37
N GLY A 68 12.70 4.67 -1.97
CA GLY A 68 13.57 3.72 -1.27
C GLY A 68 14.31 4.35 -0.09
N GLU A 69 14.86 5.55 -0.26
CA GLU A 69 15.50 6.30 0.83
C GLU A 69 14.51 6.71 1.92
N ALA A 70 13.34 7.24 1.56
CA ALA A 70 12.31 7.58 2.53
C ALA A 70 11.86 6.34 3.32
N MET A 71 11.70 5.21 2.63
CA MET A 71 11.30 3.95 3.25
C MET A 71 12.37 3.40 4.20
N HIS A 72 13.65 3.54 3.88
CA HIS A 72 14.74 3.18 4.78
C HIS A 72 14.58 3.83 6.16
N PHE A 73 14.22 5.12 6.22
CA PHE A 73 13.97 5.82 7.47
C PHE A 73 12.61 5.48 8.09
N LEU A 74 11.55 5.30 7.28
CA LEU A 74 10.24 4.89 7.80
C LEU A 74 10.27 3.51 8.47
N PHE A 75 11.10 2.58 8.00
CA PHE A 75 11.27 1.26 8.61
C PHE A 75 11.84 1.30 10.04
N GLN A 76 12.42 2.42 10.46
CA GLN A 76 12.81 2.64 11.86
C GLN A 76 11.61 2.86 12.79
N HIS A 77 10.41 3.09 12.23
CA HIS A 77 9.19 3.44 12.94
C HIS A 77 8.05 2.42 12.74
N THR A 78 8.00 1.75 11.59
CA THR A 78 7.05 0.67 11.33
C THR A 78 7.55 -0.29 10.26
N TRP A 79 7.23 -1.57 10.42
CA TRP A 79 7.43 -2.60 9.40
C TRP A 79 6.12 -2.97 8.69
N ASP A 80 5.01 -2.39 9.13
CA ASP A 80 3.68 -2.63 8.58
C ASP A 80 3.47 -1.75 7.34
N VAL A 81 4.06 -2.18 6.24
CA VAL A 81 4.12 -1.42 4.99
C VAL A 81 3.68 -2.31 3.83
N SER A 82 2.85 -1.77 2.95
CA SER A 82 2.61 -2.33 1.62
C SER A 82 3.11 -1.39 0.53
N ASP A 83 3.77 -1.97 -0.47
CA ASP A 83 4.16 -1.27 -1.69
C ASP A 83 3.38 -1.83 -2.88
N LEU A 84 2.46 -1.00 -3.39
CA LEU A 84 1.60 -1.24 -4.54
C LEU A 84 1.96 -0.28 -5.68
N SER A 85 3.13 0.36 -5.62
CA SER A 85 3.53 1.38 -6.58
C SER A 85 4.19 0.77 -7.81
N TRP A 86 3.63 1.06 -8.98
CA TRP A 86 4.24 0.72 -10.27
C TRP A 86 5.21 1.82 -10.73
N THR A 87 5.03 3.06 -10.25
CA THR A 87 5.85 4.23 -10.61
C THR A 87 7.27 4.20 -10.04
N THR A 88 7.51 3.38 -9.01
CA THR A 88 8.84 3.18 -8.39
C THR A 88 9.61 2.03 -9.03
N ARG A 89 9.00 1.30 -9.96
CA ARG A 89 9.66 0.23 -10.69
C ARG A 89 10.67 0.86 -11.64
N TRP A 90 11.87 0.32 -11.65
CA TRP A 90 12.97 0.78 -12.49
C TRP A 90 13.99 -0.35 -12.70
N SER A 91 14.67 -0.31 -13.84
CA SER A 91 15.79 -1.20 -14.15
C SER A 91 16.96 -0.37 -14.71
N PRO A 92 18.21 -0.61 -14.24
CA PRO A 92 19.39 0.07 -14.74
C PRO A 92 19.82 -0.40 -16.14
N SER A 93 19.38 -1.59 -16.56
CA SER A 93 19.87 -2.25 -17.77
C SER A 93 18.96 -2.06 -18.98
N GLU A 94 17.64 -1.99 -18.77
CA GLU A 94 16.66 -1.93 -19.85
C GLU A 94 15.44 -1.06 -19.46
N PRO A 95 14.78 -0.39 -20.43
CA PRO A 95 13.48 0.22 -20.18
C PRO A 95 12.50 -0.83 -19.68
N LEU A 96 11.69 -0.49 -18.68
CA LEU A 96 10.67 -1.42 -18.22
C LEU A 96 9.71 -1.76 -19.37
N PRO A 97 9.48 -3.04 -19.66
CA PRO A 97 8.51 -3.43 -20.67
C PRO A 97 7.10 -2.98 -20.27
N GLU A 98 6.20 -2.88 -21.24
CA GLU A 98 4.77 -2.82 -20.91
C GLU A 98 4.42 -3.96 -19.96
N PRO A 99 3.56 -3.73 -18.96
CA PRO A 99 3.29 -4.72 -17.93
C PRO A 99 2.78 -6.03 -18.55
N ASP A 100 3.44 -7.13 -18.20
CA ASP A 100 2.99 -8.48 -18.49
C ASP A 100 1.74 -8.84 -17.71
N VAL A 101 1.59 -8.25 -16.51
CA VAL A 101 0.42 -8.39 -15.65
C VAL A 101 -0.12 -7.03 -15.24
N HIS A 102 -1.42 -6.83 -15.45
CA HIS A 102 -2.15 -5.70 -14.87
C HIS A 102 -3.10 -6.24 -13.81
N PHE A 103 -2.87 -5.86 -12.55
CA PHE A 103 -3.80 -6.08 -11.45
C PHE A 103 -4.77 -4.92 -11.39
N ASP A 104 -6.06 -5.21 -11.28
CA ASP A 104 -7.11 -4.23 -11.03
C ASP A 104 -7.75 -4.55 -9.69
N VAL A 105 -7.60 -3.60 -8.76
CA VAL A 105 -8.19 -3.65 -7.44
C VAL A 105 -9.34 -2.64 -7.43
N SER A 106 -10.54 -3.13 -7.72
CA SER A 106 -11.75 -2.31 -7.76
C SER A 106 -12.85 -2.89 -6.87
N GLY A 107 -13.28 -2.10 -5.89
CA GLY A 107 -14.29 -2.53 -4.92
C GLY A 107 -13.80 -3.70 -4.05
N ASP A 108 -14.55 -4.80 -4.05
CA ASP A 108 -14.28 -6.04 -3.32
C ASP A 108 -13.61 -7.12 -4.18
N ARG A 109 -13.20 -6.77 -5.39
CA ARG A 109 -12.65 -7.70 -6.38
C ARG A 109 -11.23 -7.33 -6.76
N VAL A 110 -10.41 -8.38 -6.86
CA VAL A 110 -9.10 -8.31 -7.48
C VAL A 110 -9.13 -9.15 -8.74
N THR A 111 -8.93 -8.48 -9.88
CA THR A 111 -8.73 -9.14 -11.16
C THR A 111 -7.31 -8.90 -11.66
N ALA A 112 -6.87 -9.76 -12.58
CA ALA A 112 -5.60 -9.62 -13.24
C ALA A 112 -5.69 -10.05 -14.70
N THR A 113 -4.97 -9.37 -15.57
CA THR A 113 -4.70 -9.81 -16.94
C THR A 113 -3.26 -10.28 -17.06
N ALA A 114 -2.97 -11.22 -17.97
CA ALA A 114 -1.62 -11.73 -18.18
C ALA A 114 -1.32 -11.96 -19.67
N ARG A 115 -0.20 -11.41 -20.14
CA ARG A 115 0.23 -11.47 -21.55
C ARG A 115 1.02 -12.72 -21.90
N THR A 116 1.80 -13.24 -20.96
CA THR A 116 2.72 -14.35 -21.19
C THR A 116 2.32 -15.58 -20.39
N ASP A 117 2.70 -16.78 -20.86
CA ASP A 117 2.44 -18.01 -20.12
C ASP A 117 3.20 -18.06 -18.78
N ALA A 118 4.34 -17.37 -18.68
CA ALA A 118 5.06 -17.23 -17.41
C ALA A 118 4.25 -16.42 -16.39
N ALA A 119 3.73 -15.27 -16.78
CA ALA A 119 2.83 -14.45 -15.97
C ALA A 119 1.59 -15.23 -15.51
N ARG A 120 0.95 -15.98 -16.42
CA ARG A 120 -0.21 -16.83 -16.11
C ARG A 120 0.10 -17.89 -15.06
N ARG A 121 1.28 -18.52 -15.13
CA ARG A 121 1.73 -19.50 -14.13
C ARG A 121 1.96 -18.88 -12.76
N ILE A 122 2.53 -17.67 -12.71
CA ILE A 122 2.71 -16.95 -11.45
C ILE A 122 1.36 -16.62 -10.83
N LEU A 123 0.43 -16.04 -11.59
CA LEU A 123 -0.92 -15.76 -11.11
C LEU A 123 -1.59 -17.02 -10.55
N ALA A 124 -1.58 -18.13 -11.29
CA ALA A 124 -2.16 -19.39 -10.83
C ALA A 124 -1.52 -19.90 -9.53
N ARG A 125 -0.19 -19.77 -9.37
CA ARG A 125 0.54 -20.15 -8.15
C ARG A 125 0.08 -19.35 -6.92
N HIS A 126 -0.33 -18.10 -7.12
CA HIS A 126 -0.79 -17.21 -6.06
C HIS A 126 -2.31 -17.18 -5.90
N GLY A 127 -3.01 -18.20 -6.40
CA GLY A 127 -4.43 -18.41 -6.14
C GLY A 127 -5.38 -17.67 -7.10
N PHE A 128 -4.86 -17.04 -8.14
CA PHE A 128 -5.69 -16.47 -9.18
C PHE A 128 -6.22 -17.56 -10.10
N THR A 129 -7.53 -17.55 -10.33
CA THR A 129 -8.23 -18.51 -11.18
C THR A 129 -8.67 -17.85 -12.48
N ALA A 130 -8.68 -18.60 -13.59
CA ALA A 130 -9.14 -18.06 -14.86
C ALA A 130 -10.62 -17.65 -14.79
N SER A 131 -10.93 -16.47 -15.31
CA SER A 131 -12.26 -15.89 -15.37
C SER A 131 -12.55 -15.40 -16.80
N GLN A 132 -13.75 -14.87 -17.05
CA GLN A 132 -14.11 -14.35 -18.37
C GLN A 132 -13.22 -13.18 -18.80
N ASP A 133 -12.77 -12.37 -17.84
CA ASP A 133 -12.00 -11.15 -18.09
C ASP A 133 -10.49 -11.32 -17.84
N GLY A 134 -10.02 -12.56 -17.66
CA GLY A 134 -8.62 -12.88 -17.40
C GLY A 134 -8.49 -13.80 -16.20
N TYR A 135 -8.06 -13.26 -15.07
CA TYR A 135 -7.81 -13.96 -13.83
C TYR A 135 -8.45 -13.22 -12.66
N ALA A 136 -8.90 -13.95 -11.64
CA ALA A 136 -9.48 -13.35 -10.44
C ALA A 136 -9.12 -14.15 -9.19
N LEU A 137 -8.96 -13.42 -8.08
CA LEU A 137 -8.95 -14.05 -6.76
C LEU A 137 -10.39 -14.40 -6.36
N PRO A 138 -10.57 -15.40 -5.46
CA PRO A 138 -11.88 -15.72 -4.91
C PRO A 138 -12.52 -14.48 -4.27
N ALA A 139 -13.76 -14.19 -4.65
CA ALA A 139 -14.48 -13.00 -4.17
C ALA A 139 -14.86 -13.09 -2.68
N ASP A 140 -14.90 -14.30 -2.13
CA ASP A 140 -15.15 -14.58 -0.72
C ASP A 140 -13.88 -14.56 0.14
N ALA A 141 -12.70 -14.39 -0.47
CA ALA A 141 -11.46 -14.25 0.27
C ALA A 141 -11.43 -12.93 1.05
N GLU A 142 -10.93 -12.99 2.29
CA GLU A 142 -10.68 -11.79 3.09
C GLU A 142 -9.74 -10.82 2.37
N GLU A 143 -10.03 -9.53 2.46
CA GLU A 143 -9.31 -8.46 1.75
C GLU A 143 -7.80 -8.47 2.04
N THR A 144 -7.38 -8.71 3.28
CA THR A 144 -5.97 -8.85 3.66
C THR A 144 -5.30 -10.05 2.97
N ARG A 145 -6.03 -11.15 2.79
CA ARG A 145 -5.53 -12.32 2.06
C ARG A 145 -5.39 -12.01 0.57
N GLN A 146 -6.34 -11.27 0.01
CA GLN A 146 -6.26 -10.83 -1.38
C GLN A 146 -5.07 -9.88 -1.59
N LEU A 147 -4.86 -8.91 -0.69
CA LEU A 147 -3.69 -8.03 -0.68
C LEU A 147 -2.37 -8.82 -0.61
N GLY A 148 -2.29 -9.79 0.30
CA GLY A 148 -1.12 -10.66 0.41
C GLY A 148 -0.83 -11.43 -0.89
N ALA A 149 -1.87 -11.93 -1.56
CA ALA A 149 -1.72 -12.63 -2.84
C ALA A 149 -1.24 -11.70 -3.96
N VAL A 150 -1.75 -10.46 -4.04
CA VAL A 150 -1.29 -9.46 -5.02
C VAL A 150 0.18 -9.12 -4.79
N VAL A 151 0.57 -8.78 -3.56
CA VAL A 151 1.96 -8.42 -3.23
C VAL A 151 2.91 -9.58 -3.52
N GLN A 152 2.55 -10.80 -3.14
CA GLN A 152 3.38 -11.97 -3.42
C GLN A 152 3.51 -12.27 -4.92
N ALA A 153 2.41 -12.14 -5.67
CA ALA A 153 2.44 -12.31 -7.12
C ALA A 153 3.29 -11.23 -7.80
N GLU A 154 3.18 -9.99 -7.37
CA GLU A 154 3.99 -8.87 -7.86
C GLU A 154 5.49 -9.10 -7.62
N ILE A 155 5.87 -9.49 -6.40
CA ILE A 155 7.26 -9.84 -6.08
C ILE A 155 7.75 -10.98 -6.98
N ALA A 156 6.93 -12.02 -7.17
CA ALA A 156 7.30 -13.15 -8.02
C ALA A 156 7.49 -12.75 -9.49
N LEU A 157 6.63 -11.85 -10.02
CA LEU A 157 6.79 -11.28 -11.37
C LEU A 157 8.11 -10.52 -11.47
N TYR A 158 8.39 -9.65 -10.51
CA TYR A 158 9.63 -8.88 -10.48
C TYR A 158 10.87 -9.78 -10.46
N MET A 159 10.86 -10.84 -9.64
CA MET A 159 11.96 -11.81 -9.57
C MET A 159 12.18 -12.62 -10.86
N GLU A 160 11.14 -12.79 -11.69
CA GLU A 160 11.22 -13.41 -13.01
C GLU A 160 11.45 -12.39 -14.14
N ASN A 161 11.77 -11.14 -13.82
CA ASN A 161 11.94 -10.02 -14.75
C ASN A 161 10.70 -9.78 -15.64
N LEU A 162 9.52 -9.98 -15.08
CA LEU A 162 8.22 -9.72 -15.69
C LEU A 162 7.62 -8.43 -15.12
N GLY A 163 7.02 -7.61 -16.00
CA GLY A 163 6.43 -6.34 -15.59
C GLY A 163 5.07 -6.52 -14.90
N GLY A 164 4.94 -6.01 -13.67
CA GLY A 164 3.66 -5.90 -12.97
C GLY A 164 3.19 -4.44 -12.88
N ARG A 165 1.90 -4.20 -13.15
CA ARG A 165 1.26 -2.90 -12.87
C ARG A 165 0.03 -3.14 -11.99
N ILE A 166 0.00 -2.46 -10.84
CA ILE A 166 -1.15 -2.48 -9.93
C ILE A 166 -1.96 -1.21 -10.14
N GLY A 167 -3.17 -1.37 -10.66
CA GLY A 167 -4.19 -0.34 -10.75
C GLY A 167 -5.08 -0.37 -9.52
N LEU A 168 -5.08 0.72 -8.76
CA LEU A 168 -5.96 0.90 -7.59
C LEU A 168 -7.28 1.62 -7.93
N GLY A 169 -7.49 1.95 -9.21
CA GLY A 169 -8.65 2.70 -9.69
C GLY A 169 -8.62 4.21 -9.41
N PHE A 170 -7.53 4.74 -8.86
CA PHE A 170 -7.34 6.17 -8.62
C PHE A 170 -6.79 6.85 -9.86
N ARG A 171 -7.63 7.60 -10.58
CA ARG A 171 -7.19 8.31 -11.79
C ARG A 171 -6.21 9.41 -11.46
N THR A 172 -6.49 10.13 -10.39
CA THR A 172 -5.71 11.25 -9.87
C THR A 172 -5.58 11.14 -8.35
N PRO A 173 -4.66 11.90 -7.72
CA PRO A 173 -4.58 11.95 -6.26
C PRO A 173 -5.88 12.38 -5.57
N ALA A 174 -6.75 13.13 -6.25
CA ALA A 174 -8.04 13.57 -5.71
C ALA A 174 -9.06 12.42 -5.56
N ASP A 175 -8.85 11.31 -6.26
CA ASP A 175 -9.70 10.12 -6.19
C ASP A 175 -9.34 9.20 -5.01
N ILE A 176 -8.21 9.44 -4.34
CA ILE A 176 -7.78 8.66 -3.18
C ILE A 176 -8.75 8.96 -2.02
N PRO A 177 -9.44 7.94 -1.48
CA PRO A 177 -10.46 8.16 -0.48
C PRO A 177 -9.85 8.65 0.84
N ALA A 178 -10.56 9.59 1.47
CA ALA A 178 -10.26 10.00 2.83
C ALA A 178 -10.28 8.80 3.79
N ALA A 179 -9.67 8.97 4.96
CA ALA A 179 -9.69 7.93 5.99
C ALA A 179 -11.15 7.53 6.30
N PRO A 180 -11.46 6.23 6.46
CA PRO A 180 -12.74 5.83 7.00
C PRO A 180 -12.98 6.57 8.31
N ALA A 181 -14.19 7.09 8.51
CA ALA A 181 -14.55 7.66 9.80
C ALA A 181 -14.32 6.57 10.86
N ARG A 182 -13.35 6.79 11.77
CA ARG A 182 -13.11 5.85 12.86
C ARG A 182 -14.42 5.71 13.63
N THR A 183 -15.09 4.57 13.50
CA THR A 183 -16.00 4.15 14.55
C THR A 183 -15.13 3.99 15.78
N SER A 184 -15.38 4.82 16.79
CA SER A 184 -14.75 4.74 18.10
C SER A 184 -15.10 3.41 18.76
N GLY A 185 -14.48 2.33 18.31
CA GLY A 185 -14.67 0.97 18.79
C GLY A 185 -13.38 0.51 19.45
N HIS A 186 -13.44 0.32 20.76
CA HIS A 186 -12.37 -0.13 21.65
C HIS A 186 -11.35 0.93 22.05
N THR A 187 -11.81 1.87 22.88
CA THR A 187 -10.98 2.28 24.03
C THR A 187 -10.71 1.00 24.84
N THR A 188 -9.53 0.41 24.69
CA THR A 188 -8.99 -0.46 25.73
C THR A 188 -8.84 0.41 26.96
N THR A 189 -9.81 0.33 27.89
CA THR A 189 -9.67 0.87 29.23
C THR A 189 -8.41 0.23 29.82
N PRO A 190 -7.39 1.02 30.22
CA PRO A 190 -6.28 0.46 30.97
C PRO A 190 -6.84 -0.28 32.20
N PRO A 191 -6.32 -1.48 32.55
CA PRO A 191 -6.69 -2.11 33.80
C PRO A 191 -6.48 -1.10 34.94
N ALA A 192 -7.51 -0.88 35.74
CA ALA A 192 -7.39 -0.02 36.91
C ALA A 192 -6.22 -0.53 37.76
N ALA A 193 -5.26 0.34 38.05
CA ALA A 193 -4.16 0.00 38.94
C ALA A 193 -4.74 -0.46 40.29
N PRO A 194 -4.24 -1.56 40.89
CA PRO A 194 -4.70 -1.99 42.19
C PRO A 194 -4.45 -0.89 43.22
N ALA A 195 -5.49 -0.54 43.98
CA ALA A 195 -5.42 0.47 45.02
C ALA A 195 -4.36 0.09 46.07
N PRO A 196 -3.54 1.04 46.55
CA PRO A 196 -2.57 0.75 47.59
C PRO A 196 -3.30 0.39 48.89
N ASP A 197 -2.97 -0.79 49.41
CA ASP A 197 -3.51 -1.34 50.66
C ASP A 197 -3.06 -0.45 51.83
N ARG A 198 -4.02 0.23 52.45
CA ARG A 198 -3.75 1.20 53.52
C ARG A 198 -3.60 0.41 54.82
N PRO A 199 -2.46 0.47 55.54
CA PRO A 199 -2.30 -0.29 56.77
C PRO A 199 -3.29 0.19 57.83
N ARG A 200 -4.18 -0.72 58.24
CA ARG A 200 -5.14 -0.53 59.32
C ARG A 200 -4.39 -0.46 60.65
N ARG A 201 -4.17 0.75 61.12
CA ARG A 201 -3.58 1.09 62.42
C ARG A 201 -4.51 0.61 63.54
N THR A 202 -4.17 -0.49 64.19
CA THR A 202 -4.81 -0.92 65.44
C THR A 202 -4.29 -0.08 66.60
N ARG A 203 -5.21 0.27 67.49
CA ARG A 203 -5.00 0.98 68.75
C ARG A 203 -4.95 -0.03 69.88
#